data_AF-C0ZUR2-F1
#
_entry.id   AF-C0ZUR2-F1
#
_cell.length_a   1.000
_cell.length_b   1.000
_cell.length_c   1.000
_cell.angle_alpha   90.00
_cell.angle_beta   90.00
_cell.angle_gamma   90.00
#
_symmetry.space_group_name_H-M   'P 1'
#
loop_
_entity.id
_entity.type
_entity.pdbx_description
1 polymer ?
#
loop_
_entity_poly.entity_id
_entity_poly.type
_entity_poly.pdbx_seq_one_letter_code
_entity_poly.pdbx_strand_id
1 'polypeptide(L)'
;MARRIDYSARYQHSPEQVYAALADRSYWEARVEEMRKHSENHVEHFEVTDSGIDLVLHHILPRTDLPDIAQTVMKKDLVITRKESYGAFGDTVTGTYEASIPAGPGNLSGTMELFATDTGSTLRTTSEAKVFIPFIGAKLEQLMLINLVDLFRTEAQVTATWLAAR
;
A
#
# COMPACT_ATOMS: atom_id res chain seq x y z
N MET A 1 -5.09 -18.24 -12.52
CA MET A 1 -5.25 -18.05 -11.07
C MET A 1 -4.56 -16.75 -10.73
N ALA A 2 -5.17 -15.91 -9.89
CA ALA A 2 -4.52 -14.70 -9.44
C ALA A 2 -3.33 -15.07 -8.54
N ARG A 3 -2.27 -14.28 -8.62
CA ARG A 3 -1.08 -14.51 -7.83
C ARG A 3 -1.22 -13.78 -6.50
N ARG A 4 -0.83 -14.45 -5.42
CA ARG A 4 -0.85 -13.92 -4.06
C ARG A 4 0.57 -13.75 -3.53
N ILE A 5 0.78 -12.72 -2.73
CA ILE A 5 1.98 -12.54 -1.92
C ILE A 5 1.60 -12.08 -0.52
N ASP A 6 2.36 -12.52 0.47
CA ASP A 6 2.23 -12.10 1.86
C ASP A 6 3.49 -11.32 2.23
N TYR A 7 3.31 -10.10 2.75
CA TYR A 7 4.37 -9.28 3.31
C TYR A 7 4.08 -9.00 4.78
N SER A 8 5.12 -8.93 5.61
CA SER A 8 4.98 -8.63 7.05
C SER A 8 5.98 -7.57 7.46
N ALA A 9 5.49 -6.36 7.69
CA ALA A 9 6.25 -5.30 8.31
C ALA A 9 6.31 -5.55 9.82
N ARG A 10 7.51 -5.66 10.38
CA ARG A 10 7.72 -5.86 11.82
C ARG A 10 8.21 -4.56 12.44
N TYR A 11 7.53 -4.12 13.49
CA TYR A 11 7.85 -2.89 14.22
C TYR A 11 8.22 -3.23 15.66
N GLN A 12 9.22 -2.54 16.21
CA GLN A 12 9.58 -2.62 17.64
C GLN A 12 8.61 -1.83 18.55
N HIS A 13 7.52 -1.33 17.98
CA HIS A 13 6.53 -0.48 18.62
C HIS A 13 5.24 -1.30 18.86
N SER A 14 4.47 -0.93 19.87
CA SER A 14 3.21 -1.60 20.18
C SER A 14 2.20 -1.44 19.03
N PRO A 15 1.22 -2.35 18.88
CA PRO A 15 0.18 -2.18 17.87
C PRO A 15 -0.62 -0.88 18.08
N GLU A 16 -0.76 -0.41 19.31
CA GLU A 16 -1.41 0.88 19.63
C GLU A 16 -0.63 2.05 19.02
N GLN A 17 0.70 2.07 19.16
CA GLN A 17 1.55 3.12 18.58
C GLN A 17 1.49 3.10 17.04
N VAL A 18 1.52 1.92 16.44
CA VAL A 18 1.40 1.77 14.99
C VAL A 18 0.01 2.22 14.51
N TYR A 19 -1.06 1.82 15.20
CA TYR A 19 -2.42 2.24 14.86
C TYR A 19 -2.59 3.75 15.01
N ALA A 20 -2.04 4.35 16.07
CA ALA A 20 -2.05 5.81 16.26
C ALA A 20 -1.33 6.54 15.11
N ALA A 21 -0.25 5.97 14.56
CA ALA A 21 0.39 6.51 13.35
C ALA A 21 -0.52 6.42 12.13
N LEU A 22 -1.16 5.27 11.90
CA LEU A 22 -2.12 5.10 10.80
C LEU A 22 -3.32 6.05 10.92
N ALA A 23 -3.72 6.42 12.15
CA ALA A 23 -4.77 7.38 12.45
C ALA A 23 -4.31 8.85 12.42
N ASP A 24 -3.03 9.14 12.10
CA ASP A 24 -2.49 10.49 12.05
C ASP A 24 -2.32 10.96 10.60
N ARG A 25 -3.02 12.04 10.21
CA ARG A 25 -2.90 12.61 8.85
C ARG A 25 -1.46 13.03 8.53
N SER A 26 -0.71 13.52 9.53
CA SER A 26 0.68 13.98 9.32
C SER A 26 1.63 12.84 8.97
N TYR A 27 1.35 11.62 9.45
CA TYR A 27 2.08 10.42 9.04
C TYR A 27 1.86 10.11 7.55
N TRP A 28 0.62 10.19 7.06
CA TRP A 28 0.32 9.97 5.65
C TRP A 28 0.95 11.04 4.74
N GLU A 29 0.96 12.30 5.16
CA GLU A 29 1.67 13.35 4.44
C GLU A 29 3.19 13.08 4.38
N ALA A 30 3.80 12.62 5.48
CA ALA A 30 5.22 12.24 5.49
C ALA A 30 5.52 11.07 4.54
N ARG A 31 4.61 10.09 4.48
CA ARG A 31 4.74 8.94 3.56
C ARG A 31 4.60 9.34 2.10
N VAL A 32 3.66 10.23 1.81
CA VAL A 32 3.46 10.76 0.46
C VAL A 32 4.61 11.68 0.04
N GLU A 33 5.22 12.44 0.96
CA GLU A 33 6.36 13.31 0.65
C GLU A 33 7.54 12.53 0.06
N GLU A 34 7.81 11.33 0.58
CA GLU A 34 8.82 10.44 -0.01
C GLU A 34 8.47 10.03 -1.45
N MET A 35 7.18 9.82 -1.74
CA MET A 35 6.70 9.51 -3.09
C MET A 35 6.74 10.75 -4.00
N ARG A 36 6.54 11.96 -3.45
CA ARG A 36 6.59 13.23 -4.19
C ARG A 36 7.94 13.52 -4.85
N LYS A 37 9.01 12.88 -4.38
CA LYS A 37 10.34 12.94 -5.01
C LYS A 37 10.34 12.41 -6.44
N HIS A 38 9.37 11.57 -6.80
CA HIS A 38 9.27 10.94 -8.11
C HIS A 38 8.14 11.50 -8.97
N SER A 39 7.02 11.93 -8.36
CA SER A 39 5.82 12.35 -9.07
C SER A 39 4.80 13.02 -8.13
N GLU A 40 3.79 13.71 -8.65
CA GLU A 40 2.82 14.50 -7.87
C GLU A 40 1.79 13.62 -7.10
N ASN A 41 2.26 12.80 -6.15
CA ASN A 41 1.42 11.97 -5.28
C ASN A 41 0.78 12.82 -4.17
N HIS A 42 -0.44 12.46 -3.76
CA HIS A 42 -1.14 13.16 -2.67
C HIS A 42 -2.13 12.27 -1.89
N VAL A 43 -2.44 12.71 -0.68
CA VAL A 43 -3.58 12.19 0.10
C VAL A 43 -4.85 12.85 -0.42
N GLU A 44 -5.72 12.08 -1.05
CA GLU A 44 -6.99 12.56 -1.61
C GLU A 44 -8.06 12.66 -0.51
N HIS A 45 -8.15 11.65 0.35
CA HIS A 45 -9.12 11.60 1.43
C HIS A 45 -8.53 10.90 2.65
N PHE A 46 -8.86 11.37 3.83
CA PHE A 46 -8.45 10.76 5.10
C PHE A 46 -9.50 11.07 6.15
N GLU A 47 -10.02 10.02 6.78
CA GLU A 47 -11.04 10.11 7.82
C GLU A 47 -10.76 9.09 8.92
N VAL A 48 -10.96 9.52 10.17
CA VAL A 48 -10.90 8.65 11.34
C VAL A 48 -12.22 8.77 12.07
N THR A 49 -12.87 7.64 12.31
CA THR A 49 -14.16 7.53 12.98
C THR A 49 -14.09 6.46 14.06
N ASP A 50 -15.16 6.31 14.83
CA ASP A 50 -15.26 5.22 15.82
C ASP A 50 -15.23 3.83 15.16
N SER A 51 -15.57 3.72 13.87
CA SER A 51 -15.49 2.46 13.13
C SER A 51 -14.10 2.13 12.58
N GLY A 52 -13.16 3.08 12.60
CA GLY A 52 -11.80 2.88 12.11
C GLY A 52 -11.25 4.04 11.29
N ILE A 53 -10.39 3.71 10.33
CA ILE A 53 -9.65 4.66 9.50
C ILE A 53 -9.99 4.38 8.04
N ASP A 54 -10.31 5.41 7.28
CA ASP A 54 -10.49 5.37 5.83
C ASP A 54 -9.53 6.35 5.16
N LEU A 55 -8.87 5.89 4.10
CA LEU A 55 -7.82 6.61 3.39
C LEU A 55 -7.95 6.40 1.89
N VAL A 56 -7.76 7.47 1.13
CA VAL A 56 -7.55 7.42 -0.32
C VAL A 56 -6.27 8.15 -0.67
N LEU A 57 -5.35 7.45 -1.30
CA LEU A 57 -4.12 7.98 -1.88
C LEU A 57 -4.24 8.00 -3.41
N HIS A 58 -3.72 9.06 -4.00
CA HIS A 58 -3.50 9.16 -5.43
C HIS A 58 -2.02 9.01 -5.71
N HIS A 59 -1.69 7.95 -6.44
CA HIS A 59 -0.34 7.70 -6.89
C HIS A 59 -0.20 7.95 -8.38
N ILE A 60 0.84 8.68 -8.77
CA ILE A 60 1.22 8.85 -10.17
C ILE A 60 2.52 8.10 -10.35
N LEU A 61 2.59 7.14 -11.25
CA LEU A 61 3.82 6.43 -11.59
C LEU A 61 4.21 6.79 -13.02
N PRO A 62 5.30 7.55 -13.22
CA PRO A 62 5.77 7.90 -14.55
C PRO A 62 5.99 6.66 -15.40
N ARG A 63 5.63 6.73 -16.69
CA ARG A 63 5.79 5.61 -17.61
C ARG A 63 7.24 5.11 -17.66
N THR A 64 8.21 6.02 -17.53
CA THR A 64 9.64 5.72 -17.53
C THR A 64 10.07 4.80 -16.39
N ASP A 65 9.33 4.81 -15.29
CA ASP A 65 9.62 4.06 -14.07
C ASP A 65 8.91 2.69 -14.09
N LEU A 66 8.07 2.44 -15.11
CA LEU A 66 7.44 1.15 -15.32
C LEU A 66 8.44 0.15 -15.92
N PRO A 67 8.31 -1.15 -15.59
CA PRO A 67 9.04 -2.20 -16.30
C PRO A 67 8.78 -2.15 -17.81
N ASP A 68 9.79 -2.48 -18.63
CA ASP A 68 9.70 -2.41 -20.11
C ASP A 68 8.45 -3.06 -20.69
N ILE A 69 8.08 -4.24 -20.17
CA ILE A 69 6.87 -4.96 -20.63
C ILE A 69 5.59 -4.19 -20.31
N ALA A 70 5.51 -3.49 -19.17
CA ALA A 70 4.37 -2.65 -18.82
C ALA A 70 4.34 -1.39 -19.71
N GLN A 71 5.50 -0.83 -20.06
CA GLN A 71 5.61 0.30 -20.99
C GLN A 71 5.10 -0.01 -22.41
N THR A 72 5.11 -1.28 -22.83
CA THR A 72 4.54 -1.68 -24.14
C THR A 72 3.01 -1.57 -24.18
N VAL A 73 2.36 -1.72 -23.02
CA VAL A 73 0.90 -1.67 -22.89
C VAL A 73 0.46 -0.26 -22.49
N MET A 74 1.14 0.31 -21.49
CA MET A 74 0.82 1.62 -20.93
C MET A 74 1.49 2.71 -21.77
N LYS A 75 0.66 3.51 -22.45
CA LYS A 75 1.11 4.60 -23.32
C LYS A 75 1.25 5.95 -22.60
N LYS A 76 0.88 6.00 -21.33
CA LYS A 76 0.89 7.19 -20.47
C LYS A 76 1.32 6.77 -19.07
N ASP A 77 1.53 7.77 -18.21
CA ASP A 77 1.77 7.55 -16.78
C ASP A 77 0.58 6.81 -16.16
N LEU A 78 0.88 5.97 -15.18
CA LEU A 78 -0.14 5.26 -14.43
C LEU A 78 -0.65 6.16 -13.32
N VAL A 79 -1.96 6.43 -13.33
CA VAL A 79 -2.65 7.05 -12.20
C VAL A 79 -3.36 5.95 -11.44
N ILE A 80 -2.96 5.74 -10.20
CA ILE A 80 -3.46 4.69 -9.32
C ILE A 80 -4.20 5.35 -8.17
N THR A 81 -5.47 4.98 -7.99
CA THR A 81 -6.21 5.31 -6.77
C THR A 81 -6.09 4.14 -5.82
N ARG A 82 -5.39 4.35 -4.70
CA ARG A 82 -5.24 3.37 -3.62
C ARG A 82 -6.19 3.75 -2.49
N LYS A 83 -7.09 2.85 -2.14
CA LYS A 83 -7.99 2.96 -1.00
C LYS A 83 -7.52 2.01 0.09
N GLU A 84 -7.45 2.49 1.31
CA GLU A 84 -7.18 1.66 2.48
C GLU A 84 -8.27 1.89 3.51
N SER A 85 -8.69 0.81 4.15
CA SER A 85 -9.51 0.88 5.35
C SER A 85 -8.91 0.01 6.44
N TYR A 86 -8.96 0.51 7.67
CA TYR A 86 -8.57 -0.21 8.87
C TYR A 86 -9.75 -0.16 9.83
N GLY A 87 -10.14 -1.30 10.40
CA GLY A 87 -11.19 -1.32 11.43
C GLY A 87 -10.75 -0.63 12.72
N ALA A 88 -11.69 -0.46 13.64
CA ALA A 88 -11.42 0.09 14.97
C ALA A 88 -10.31 -0.69 15.70
N PHE A 89 -9.58 0.02 16.57
CA PHE A 89 -8.51 -0.59 17.35
C PHE A 89 -9.05 -1.67 18.30
N GLY A 90 -8.34 -2.79 18.39
CA GLY A 90 -8.63 -3.94 19.25
C GLY A 90 -7.43 -4.88 19.32
N ASP A 91 -7.64 -6.13 19.78
CA ASP A 91 -6.56 -7.12 19.91
C ASP A 91 -5.85 -7.42 18.57
N THR A 92 -6.61 -7.41 17.48
CA THR A 92 -6.10 -7.44 16.11
C THR A 92 -6.92 -6.47 15.28
N VAL A 93 -6.25 -5.56 14.57
CA VAL A 93 -6.89 -4.65 13.65
C VAL A 93 -6.87 -5.26 12.27
N THR A 94 -8.05 -5.49 11.70
CA THR A 94 -8.20 -5.95 10.31
C THR A 94 -8.46 -4.78 9.39
N GLY A 95 -7.93 -4.82 8.19
CA GLY A 95 -8.15 -3.82 7.16
C GLY A 95 -8.16 -4.42 5.76
N THR A 96 -8.53 -3.61 4.79
CA THR A 96 -8.42 -3.95 3.37
C THR A 96 -7.77 -2.82 2.60
N TYR A 97 -7.19 -3.16 1.46
CA TYR A 97 -6.79 -2.15 0.51
C TYR A 97 -7.12 -2.57 -0.92
N GLU A 98 -7.33 -1.57 -1.77
CA GLU A 98 -7.52 -1.74 -3.20
C GLU A 98 -6.75 -0.66 -3.94
N ALA A 99 -6.02 -1.04 -4.98
CA ALA A 99 -5.34 -0.14 -5.89
C ALA A 99 -5.89 -0.37 -7.31
N SER A 100 -6.52 0.67 -7.84
CA SER A 100 -7.19 0.64 -9.13
C SER A 100 -6.58 1.65 -10.09
N ILE A 101 -6.48 1.26 -11.37
CA ILE A 101 -6.09 2.15 -12.46
C ILE A 101 -7.37 2.40 -13.27
N PRO A 102 -7.86 3.65 -13.40
CA PRO A 102 -9.04 3.95 -14.19
C PRO A 102 -8.92 3.42 -15.63
N ALA A 103 -9.87 2.57 -16.06
CA ALA A 103 -9.85 1.86 -17.35
C ALA A 103 -8.57 1.01 -17.59
N GLY A 104 -7.82 0.72 -16.54
CA GLY A 104 -6.61 -0.07 -16.58
C GLY A 104 -6.90 -1.56 -16.72
N PRO A 105 -5.93 -2.34 -17.22
CA PRO A 105 -6.15 -3.74 -17.55
C PRO A 105 -5.98 -4.66 -16.32
N GLY A 106 -6.08 -4.18 -15.09
CA GLY A 106 -5.85 -5.01 -13.89
C GLY A 106 -6.34 -4.37 -12.61
N ASN A 107 -6.43 -5.19 -11.56
CA ASN A 107 -6.72 -4.76 -10.20
C ASN A 107 -5.69 -5.34 -9.22
N LEU A 108 -5.42 -4.61 -8.16
CA LEU A 108 -4.64 -5.08 -7.02
C LEU A 108 -5.48 -4.86 -5.77
N SER A 109 -5.69 -5.90 -4.98
CA SER A 109 -6.40 -5.80 -3.71
C SER A 109 -5.72 -6.66 -2.64
N GLY A 110 -6.10 -6.45 -1.40
CA GLY A 110 -5.56 -7.24 -0.31
C GLY A 110 -6.19 -6.97 1.04
N THR A 111 -5.79 -7.79 2.01
CA THR A 111 -6.17 -7.67 3.41
C THR A 111 -4.96 -7.29 4.25
N MET A 112 -5.20 -6.58 5.35
CA MET A 112 -4.19 -6.13 6.29
C MET A 112 -4.58 -6.56 7.70
N GLU A 113 -3.59 -6.95 8.50
CA GLU A 113 -3.78 -7.35 9.89
C GLU A 113 -2.64 -6.77 10.74
N LEU A 114 -2.98 -5.96 11.75
CA LEU A 114 -2.05 -5.45 12.75
C LEU A 114 -2.29 -6.17 14.07
N PHE A 115 -1.26 -6.84 14.59
CA PHE A 115 -1.33 -7.61 15.83
C PHE A 115 -0.03 -7.51 16.63
N ALA A 116 -0.13 -7.77 17.94
CA ALA A 116 1.01 -7.76 18.85
C ALA A 116 1.94 -8.96 18.63
N THR A 117 3.21 -8.78 18.97
CA THR A 117 4.25 -9.82 19.05
C THR A 117 5.03 -9.63 20.35
N ASP A 118 5.85 -10.62 20.73
CA ASP A 118 6.65 -10.56 21.97
C ASP A 118 7.54 -9.31 22.08
N THR A 119 7.95 -8.72 20.94
CA THR A 119 8.89 -7.60 20.88
C THR A 119 8.31 -6.33 20.24
N GLY A 120 6.99 -6.25 20.04
CA GLY A 120 6.34 -5.12 19.37
C GLY A 120 5.10 -5.55 18.59
N SER A 121 5.03 -5.26 17.29
CA SER A 121 3.88 -5.59 16.46
C SER A 121 4.25 -5.97 15.03
N THR A 122 3.32 -6.62 14.34
CA THR A 122 3.42 -6.93 12.92
C THR A 122 2.20 -6.40 12.19
N LEU A 123 2.44 -5.64 11.10
CA LEU A 123 1.43 -5.35 10.08
C LEU A 123 1.64 -6.32 8.92
N ARG A 124 0.76 -7.33 8.83
CA ARG A 124 0.75 -8.30 7.75
C ARG A 124 -0.17 -7.82 6.64
N THR A 125 0.34 -7.83 5.42
CA THR A 125 -0.42 -7.48 4.21
C THR A 125 -0.44 -8.68 3.27
N THR A 126 -1.63 -9.13 2.91
CA THR A 126 -1.86 -10.20 1.94
C THR A 126 -2.41 -9.58 0.67
N SER A 127 -1.70 -9.71 -0.44
CA SER A 127 -2.00 -9.02 -1.68
C SER A 127 -2.28 -9.99 -2.82
N GLU A 128 -3.27 -9.66 -3.65
CA GLU A 128 -3.66 -10.39 -4.85
C GLU A 128 -3.66 -9.45 -6.06
N ALA A 129 -2.88 -9.81 -7.09
CA ALA A 129 -2.84 -9.06 -8.35
C ALA A 129 -3.51 -9.86 -9.46
N LYS A 130 -4.33 -9.17 -10.26
CA LYS A 130 -5.01 -9.75 -11.43
C LYS A 130 -4.90 -8.81 -12.63
N VAL A 131 -4.38 -9.33 -13.74
CA VAL A 131 -4.21 -8.57 -14.99
C VAL A 131 -4.96 -9.26 -16.13
N PHE A 132 -5.90 -8.52 -16.73
CA PHE A 132 -6.78 -8.93 -17.82
C PHE A 132 -6.18 -8.68 -19.20
N ILE A 133 -4.91 -9.06 -19.41
CA ILE A 133 -4.24 -8.96 -20.72
C ILE A 133 -3.91 -10.36 -21.24
N PRO A 134 -4.40 -10.74 -22.43
CA PRO A 134 -4.05 -12.01 -23.07
C PRO A 134 -2.53 -12.16 -23.24
N PHE A 135 -2.04 -13.39 -23.06
CA PHE A 135 -0.63 -13.82 -23.24
C PHE A 135 0.41 -13.23 -22.27
N ILE A 136 0.28 -11.97 -21.83
CA ILE A 136 1.26 -11.30 -20.96
C ILE A 136 0.76 -11.03 -19.53
N GLY A 137 -0.54 -11.22 -19.24
CA GLY A 137 -1.13 -10.93 -17.93
C GLY A 137 -0.40 -11.59 -16.76
N ALA A 138 -0.11 -12.90 -16.86
CA ALA A 138 0.60 -13.62 -15.78
C ALA A 138 2.02 -13.11 -15.51
N LYS A 139 2.72 -12.55 -16.52
CA LYS A 139 4.03 -11.93 -16.33
C LYS A 139 3.90 -10.56 -15.65
N LEU A 140 2.90 -9.78 -16.04
CA LEU A 140 2.62 -8.49 -15.42
C LEU A 140 2.16 -8.65 -13.97
N GLU A 141 1.31 -9.63 -13.65
CA GLU A 141 0.93 -9.96 -12.28
C GLU A 141 2.16 -10.27 -11.42
N GLN A 142 3.10 -11.07 -11.93
CA GLN A 142 4.34 -11.37 -11.21
C GLN A 142 5.17 -10.11 -10.93
N LEU A 143 5.32 -9.27 -11.95
CA LEU A 143 6.10 -8.03 -11.82
C LEU A 143 5.44 -7.07 -10.84
N MET A 144 4.11 -6.94 -10.88
CA MET A 144 3.37 -6.12 -9.91
C MET A 144 3.65 -6.59 -8.48
N LEU A 145 3.56 -7.89 -8.20
CA LEU A 145 3.76 -8.41 -6.84
C LEU A 145 5.21 -8.25 -6.35
N ILE A 146 6.21 -8.42 -7.22
CA ILE A 146 7.61 -8.21 -6.85
C ILE A 146 7.85 -6.75 -6.47
N ASN A 147 7.44 -5.81 -7.33
CA ASN A 147 7.60 -4.38 -7.06
C ASN A 147 6.78 -3.93 -5.83
N LEU A 148 5.63 -4.57 -5.59
CA LEU A 148 4.81 -4.30 -4.42
C LEU A 148 5.51 -4.64 -3.11
N VAL A 149 6.31 -5.71 -3.07
CA VAL A 149 7.11 -6.04 -1.86
C VAL A 149 8.16 -4.97 -1.58
N ASP A 150 8.82 -4.45 -2.61
CA ASP A 150 9.80 -3.38 -2.46
C ASP A 150 9.15 -2.05 -2.04
N LEU A 151 7.95 -1.77 -2.56
CA LEU A 151 7.10 -0.67 -2.08
C LEU A 151 6.79 -0.85 -0.59
N PHE A 152 6.23 -2.00 -0.19
CA PHE A 152 5.89 -2.25 1.20
C PHE A 152 7.10 -2.21 2.15
N ARG A 153 8.28 -2.62 1.68
CA ARG A 153 9.53 -2.48 2.45
C ARG A 153 9.87 -1.01 2.69
N THR A 154 9.75 -0.18 1.66
CA THR A 154 9.99 1.26 1.75
C THR A 154 8.98 1.90 2.71
N GLU A 155 7.70 1.57 2.55
CA GLU A 155 6.63 2.05 3.41
C GLU A 155 6.83 1.65 4.88
N ALA A 156 7.23 0.40 5.14
CA ALA A 156 7.56 -0.06 6.49
C ALA A 156 8.74 0.73 7.10
N GLN A 157 9.76 1.05 6.30
CA GLN A 157 10.90 1.85 6.76
C GLN A 157 10.50 3.29 7.09
N VAL A 158 9.64 3.91 6.27
CA VAL A 158 9.10 5.25 6.55
C VAL A 158 8.32 5.23 7.86
N THR A 159 7.43 4.26 8.05
CA THR A 159 6.67 4.09 9.29
C THR A 159 7.55 3.90 10.50
N ALA A 160 8.55 3.03 10.42
CA ALA A 160 9.49 2.81 11.52
C ALA A 160 10.28 4.08 11.87
N THR A 161 10.70 4.84 10.85
CA THR A 161 11.44 6.10 11.05
C THR A 161 10.56 7.16 11.69
N TRP A 162 9.31 7.28 11.25
CA TRP A 162 8.34 8.22 11.81
C TRP A 162 8.00 7.88 13.26
N LEU A 163 7.80 6.59 13.57
CA LEU A 163 7.52 6.11 14.92
C LEU A 163 8.70 6.36 15.87
N ALA A 164 9.93 6.15 15.41
CA ALA A 164 11.13 6.37 16.23
C ALA A 164 11.42 7.85 16.53
N ALA A 165 10.82 8.78 15.77
CA ALA A 165 10.99 10.22 15.96
C ALA A 165 10.01 10.83 16.99
N ARG A 166 9.20 9.99 17.65
CA ARG A 166 8.09 10.39 18.53
C ARG A 166 8.26 9.80 19.92
#